data_AF-A0A7D5T2N2-F1
#
_entry.id   AF-A0A7D5T2N2-F1
#
_cell.length_a   1.000
_cell.length_b   1.000
_cell.length_c   1.000
_cell.angle_alpha   90.00
_cell.angle_beta   90.00
_cell.angle_gamma   90.00
#
_symmetry.space_group_name_H-M   'P 1'
#
loop_
_entity.id
_entity.type
_entity.pdbx_description
1 polymer ?
#
loop_
_entity_poly.entity_id
_entity_poly.type
_entity_poly.pdbx_seq_one_letter_code
_entity_poly.pdbx_strand_id
1 'polypeptide(L)'
;MATNNDKIQFRGEAEKEATQVVDQMRLGGINISELARQGLREKLREALSDEEKITLHQQYKQGDISKDVAEILLDDGLEEIERERNAFEEASELDTTGVFQE
;
A
#
# COMPACT_ATOMS: atom_id res chain seq x y z
N MET A 1 -18.59 -15.35 19.69
CA MET A 1 -17.58 -14.85 18.73
C MET A 1 -18.29 -14.63 17.40
N ALA A 2 -18.63 -13.39 17.09
CA ALA A 2 -19.13 -13.05 15.75
C ALA A 2 -17.91 -12.72 14.90
N THR A 3 -17.48 -13.64 14.04
CA THR A 3 -16.64 -13.27 12.89
C THR A 3 -17.55 -12.53 11.91
N ASN A 4 -17.85 -11.27 12.21
CA ASN A 4 -18.35 -10.35 11.20
C ASN A 4 -17.16 -10.13 10.27
N ASN A 5 -17.12 -10.93 9.19
CA ASN A 5 -16.33 -10.58 8.03
C ASN A 5 -17.00 -9.31 7.51
N ASP A 6 -16.52 -8.14 7.93
CA ASP A 6 -17.04 -6.83 7.57
C ASP A 6 -16.94 -6.69 6.05
N LYS A 7 -17.97 -7.17 5.37
CA LYS A 7 -18.09 -7.04 3.93
C LYS A 7 -18.23 -5.55 3.66
N ILE A 8 -17.22 -4.97 3.04
CA ILE A 8 -17.32 -3.62 2.47
C ILE A 8 -18.46 -3.66 1.44
N GLN A 9 -19.56 -2.98 1.75
CA GLN A 9 -20.71 -2.87 0.86
C GLN A 9 -20.63 -1.53 0.12
N PHE A 10 -20.25 -1.57 -1.15
CA PHE A 10 -20.35 -0.41 -2.03
C PHE A 10 -21.82 -0.14 -2.37
N ARG A 11 -22.32 1.04 -2.00
CA ARG A 11 -23.71 1.49 -2.26
C ARG A 11 -23.76 2.50 -3.40
N GLY A 12 -23.20 2.14 -4.55
CA GLY A 12 -23.15 2.97 -5.75
C GLY A 12 -24.02 2.38 -6.86
N GLU A 13 -25.17 3.00 -7.16
CA GLU A 13 -26.04 2.55 -8.26
C GLU A 13 -25.38 2.79 -9.62
N ALA A 14 -24.77 3.98 -9.81
CA ALA A 14 -24.07 4.34 -11.03
C ALA A 14 -22.83 3.47 -11.27
N GLU A 15 -22.05 3.17 -10.24
CA GLU A 15 -20.87 2.31 -10.31
C GLU A 15 -21.25 0.87 -10.68
N LYS A 16 -22.40 0.39 -10.16
CA LYS A 16 -22.94 -0.91 -10.52
C LYS A 16 -23.36 -0.94 -12.00
N GLU A 17 -24.05 0.10 -12.47
CA GLU A 17 -24.43 0.22 -13.88
C GLU A 17 -23.19 0.28 -14.79
N ALA A 18 -22.19 1.11 -14.44
CA ALA A 18 -20.94 1.21 -15.17
C ALA A 18 -20.21 -0.15 -15.27
N THR A 19 -20.20 -0.90 -14.17
CA THR A 19 -19.59 -2.24 -14.15
C THR A 19 -20.34 -3.22 -15.06
N GLN A 20 -21.68 -3.17 -15.08
CA GLN A 20 -22.50 -3.99 -15.97
C GLN A 20 -22.27 -3.65 -17.45
N VAL A 21 -22.13 -2.37 -17.79
CA VAL A 21 -21.80 -1.93 -19.16
C VAL A 21 -20.48 -2.55 -19.60
N VAL A 22 -19.44 -2.50 -18.77
CA VAL A 22 -18.13 -3.08 -19.10
C VAL A 22 -18.18 -4.61 -19.17
N ASP A 23 -18.91 -5.27 -18.27
CA ASP A 23 -19.08 -6.72 -18.25
C ASP A 23 -19.69 -7.22 -19.57
N GLN A 24 -20.72 -6.55 -20.07
CA GLN A 24 -21.39 -6.88 -21.33
C GLN A 24 -20.50 -6.68 -22.56
N MET A 25 -19.51 -5.78 -22.50
CA MET A 25 -18.60 -5.52 -23.62
C MET A 25 -17.49 -6.58 -23.75
N ARG A 26 -17.15 -7.32 -22.69
CA ARG A 26 -16.01 -8.26 -22.70
C ARG A 26 -16.47 -9.70 -22.89
N LEU A 27 -15.88 -10.38 -23.88
CA LEU A 27 -16.05 -11.82 -24.04
C LEU A 27 -15.48 -12.54 -22.80
N GLY A 28 -16.37 -13.16 -22.01
CA GLY A 28 -16.03 -13.82 -20.75
C GLY A 28 -16.33 -13.01 -19.48
N GLY A 29 -16.87 -11.79 -19.61
CA GLY A 29 -17.22 -10.92 -18.49
C GLY A 29 -16.02 -10.35 -17.74
N ILE A 30 -16.28 -9.72 -16.60
CA ILE A 30 -15.28 -9.18 -15.67
C ILE A 30 -15.46 -9.73 -14.26
N ASN A 31 -14.35 -9.91 -13.55
CA ASN A 31 -14.39 -10.24 -12.14
C ASN A 31 -14.52 -8.97 -11.30
N ILE A 32 -15.76 -8.59 -11.00
CA ILE A 32 -16.10 -7.38 -10.23
C ILE A 32 -15.43 -7.39 -8.85
N SER A 33 -15.39 -8.54 -8.17
CA SER A 33 -14.77 -8.66 -6.85
C SER A 33 -13.25 -8.48 -6.88
N GLU A 34 -12.61 -8.86 -7.98
CA GLU A 34 -11.19 -8.58 -8.19
C GLU A 34 -10.95 -7.11 -8.49
N LEU A 35 -11.74 -6.51 -9.38
CA LEU A 35 -11.68 -5.08 -9.68
C LEU A 35 -11.88 -4.22 -8.43
N ALA A 36 -12.86 -4.56 -7.58
CA ALA A 36 -13.10 -3.85 -6.33
C ALA A 36 -11.92 -3.98 -5.36
N ARG A 37 -11.29 -5.16 -5.26
CA ARG A 37 -10.12 -5.37 -4.41
C ARG A 37 -8.90 -4.60 -4.91
N GLN A 38 -8.63 -4.65 -6.20
CA GLN A 38 -7.50 -3.95 -6.80
C GLN A 38 -7.71 -2.43 -6.73
N GLY A 39 -8.89 -1.94 -7.09
CA GLY A 39 -9.23 -0.52 -7.00
C GLY A 39 -9.15 0.02 -5.58
N LEU A 40 -9.60 -0.75 -4.57
CA LEU A 40 -9.45 -0.34 -3.18
C LEU A 40 -7.96 -0.21 -2.78
N ARG A 41 -7.12 -1.19 -3.14
CA ARG A 41 -5.68 -1.14 -2.85
C ARG A 41 -5.01 0.07 -3.51
N GLU A 42 -5.31 0.30 -4.79
CA GLU A 42 -4.81 1.44 -5.55
C GLU A 42 -5.21 2.77 -4.89
N LYS A 43 -6.49 2.96 -4.57
CA LYS A 43 -6.97 4.21 -3.97
C LYS A 43 -6.49 4.43 -2.55
N LEU A 44 -6.26 3.38 -1.76
CA LEU A 44 -5.62 3.50 -0.46
C LEU A 44 -4.19 4.05 -0.60
N ARG A 45 -3.42 3.57 -1.57
CA ARG A 45 -2.05 4.04 -1.83
C ARG A 45 -2.01 5.48 -2.33
N GLU A 46 -2.90 5.83 -3.26
CA GLU A 46 -3.01 7.21 -3.78
C GLU A 46 -3.38 8.22 -2.69
N ALA A 47 -4.13 7.79 -1.67
CA ALA A 47 -4.55 8.67 -0.60
C ALA A 47 -3.43 8.96 0.43
N LEU A 48 -2.35 8.18 0.45
CA LEU A 48 -1.27 8.33 1.41
C LEU A 48 -0.26 9.40 0.97
N SER A 49 0.00 10.33 1.88
CA SER A 49 1.16 11.22 1.79
C SER A 49 2.47 10.49 2.09
N ASP A 50 3.60 11.09 1.73
CA ASP A 50 4.92 10.49 1.97
C ASP A 50 5.24 10.39 3.48
N GLU A 51 4.79 11.33 4.30
CA GLU A 51 4.93 11.26 5.77
C GLU A 51 4.13 10.08 6.36
N GLU A 52 2.93 9.82 5.84
CA GLU A 52 2.10 8.68 6.27
C GLU A 52 2.74 7.35 5.86
N LYS A 53 3.37 7.27 4.67
CA LYS A 53 4.13 6.08 4.24
C LYS A 53 5.30 5.79 5.17
N ILE A 54 6.05 6.81 5.58
CA ILE A 54 7.16 6.66 6.54
C ILE A 54 6.63 6.12 7.87
N THR A 55 5.52 6.66 8.36
CA THR A 55 4.89 6.23 9.61
C THR A 55 4.43 4.78 9.54
N LEU A 56 3.78 4.37 8.43
CA LEU A 56 3.36 3.00 8.20
C LEU A 56 4.53 2.02 8.14
N HIS A 57 5.64 2.41 7.50
CA HIS A 57 6.85 1.58 7.48
C HIS A 57 7.42 1.36 8.91
N GLN A 58 7.42 2.40 9.75
CA GLN A 58 7.85 2.26 11.15
C GLN A 58 6.94 1.33 11.95
N GLN A 59 5.62 1.44 11.78
CA GLN A 59 4.64 0.54 12.40
C GLN A 59 4.85 -0.91 11.97
N TYR A 60 5.15 -1.15 10.68
CA TYR A 60 5.49 -2.48 10.19
C TYR A 60 6.74 -3.04 10.87
N LYS A 61 7.82 -2.25 10.99
CA LYS A 61 9.06 -2.67 11.67
C LYS A 61 8.85 -2.96 13.16
N GLN A 62 7.92 -2.25 13.80
CA GLN A 62 7.55 -2.46 15.21
C GLN A 62 6.60 -3.66 15.41
N GLY A 63 6.04 -4.21 14.32
CA GLY A 63 5.09 -5.31 14.36
C GLY A 63 3.65 -4.89 14.64
N ASP A 64 3.36 -3.59 14.63
CA ASP A 64 2.03 -3.03 14.89
C ASP A 64 1.06 -3.30 13.72
N ILE A 65 1.60 -3.43 12.50
CA ILE A 65 0.86 -3.86 11.32
C ILE A 65 1.51 -5.11 10.71
N SER A 66 0.67 -6.02 10.23
CA SER A 66 1.15 -7.23 9.54
C SER A 66 1.81 -6.92 8.20
N LYS A 67 2.69 -7.81 7.75
CA LYS A 67 3.31 -7.73 6.42
C LYS A 67 2.29 -7.55 5.29
N ASP A 68 1.19 -8.29 5.30
CA ASP A 68 0.16 -8.22 4.26
C ASP A 68 -0.49 -6.82 4.17
N VAL A 69 -0.68 -6.15 5.31
CA VAL A 69 -1.19 -4.77 5.37
C VAL A 69 -0.15 -3.79 4.86
N ALA A 70 1.11 -3.97 5.25
CA ALA A 70 2.21 -3.14 4.77
C ALA A 70 2.40 -3.28 3.25
N GLU A 71 2.33 -4.48 2.68
CA GLU A 71 2.39 -4.72 1.23
C GLU A 71 1.21 -4.07 0.50
N ILE A 72 0.00 -4.12 1.07
CA ILE A 72 -1.16 -3.42 0.50
C ILE A 72 -0.96 -1.90 0.48
N LEU A 73 -0.40 -1.31 1.54
CA LEU A 73 -0.32 0.15 1.67
C LEU A 73 0.96 0.76 1.06
N LEU A 74 2.06 0.00 1.04
CA LEU A 74 3.38 0.50 0.64
C LEU A 74 3.88 -0.12 -0.67
N ASP A 75 3.34 -1.26 -1.11
CA ASP A 75 3.75 -1.96 -2.35
C ASP A 75 5.29 -2.07 -2.48
N ASP A 76 5.84 -1.77 -3.67
CA ASP A 76 7.29 -1.63 -3.93
C ASP A 76 7.96 -0.50 -3.14
N GLY A 77 7.18 0.43 -2.59
CA GLY A 77 7.67 1.52 -1.74
C GLY A 77 8.31 1.00 -0.45
N LEU A 78 7.98 -0.22 -0.01
CA LEU A 78 8.66 -0.87 1.11
C LEU A 78 10.13 -1.16 0.76
N GLU A 79 10.41 -1.60 -0.47
CA GLU A 79 11.78 -1.80 -0.95
C GLU A 79 12.48 -0.47 -1.28
N GLU A 80 11.75 0.52 -1.80
CA GLU A 80 12.31 1.83 -2.10
C GLU A 80 12.71 2.59 -0.83
N ILE A 81 11.89 2.54 0.22
CA ILE A 81 12.23 3.09 1.55
C ILE A 81 13.46 2.38 2.13
N GLU A 82 13.58 1.06 1.99
CA GLU A 82 14.77 0.33 2.44
C GLU A 82 16.02 0.71 1.62
N ARG A 83 15.89 0.89 0.30
CA ARG A 83 16.98 1.37 -0.57
C ARG A 83 17.43 2.78 -0.21
N GLU A 84 16.50 3.71 -0.02
CA GLU A 84 16.80 5.09 0.36
C GLU A 84 17.44 5.17 1.75
N ARG A 85 16.94 4.39 2.72
CA ARG A 85 17.56 4.32 4.05
C ARG A 85 18.98 3.76 3.98
N ASN A 86 19.19 2.65 3.26
CA ASN A 86 20.53 2.07 3.12
C ASN A 86 21.49 3.06 2.46
N ALA A 87 21.06 3.79 1.42
CA ALA A 87 21.88 4.82 0.77
C ALA A 87 22.20 5.98 1.72
N PHE A 88 21.25 6.38 2.58
CA PHE A 88 21.48 7.42 3.58
C PHE A 88 22.41 6.94 4.71
N GLU A 89 22.26 5.70 5.17
CA GLU A 89 23.07 5.09 6.21
C GLU A 89 24.51 4.86 5.73
N GLU A 90 24.71 4.38 4.50
CA GLU A 90 26.02 4.26 3.84
C GLU A 90 26.72 5.62 3.68
N ALA A 91 25.97 6.67 3.31
CA ALA A 91 26.51 8.04 3.26
C ALA A 91 26.85 8.61 4.66
N SER A 92 26.08 8.25 5.68
CA SER A 92 26.29 8.68 7.07
C SER A 92 27.48 7.96 7.71
N GLU A 93 27.68 6.68 7.41
CA GLU A 93 28.86 5.92 7.83
C GLU A 93 30.13 6.51 7.25
N LEU A 94 30.12 6.92 5.96
CA LEU A 94 31.24 7.59 5.30
C LEU A 94 31.59 8.96 5.91
N ASP A 95 30.60 9.73 6.40
CA ASP A 95 30.81 11.05 7.01
C ASP A 95 31.41 10.97 8.44
N THR A 96 31.20 9.86 9.15
CA THR A 96 31.82 9.65 10.48
C THR A 96 33.26 9.14 10.42
N THR A 97 33.70 8.60 9.28
CA THR A 97 35.09 8.12 9.06
C THR A 97 36.15 9.23 8.96
N GLY A 98 35.77 10.51 9.09
CA GLY A 98 36.68 11.65 8.96
C GLY A 98 36.77 12.59 10.16
N VAL A 99 36.07 12.33 11.27
CA VAL A 99 35.95 13.32 12.36
C VAL A 99 36.26 12.74 13.74
N PHE A 100 37.51 12.30 13.97
CA PHE A 100 38.27 12.33 15.23
C PHE A 100 39.75 12.07 14.83
N GLN A 101 40.81 12.75 15.30
CA GLN A 101 41.02 13.55 16.52
C GLN A 101 42.34 14.36 16.35
N GLU A 102 42.39 15.55 16.96
CA GLU A 102 43.52 16.37 17.49
C GLU A 102 44.95 16.24 16.91
#